data_AF-A0A2M8NMP5-F1
#
_entry.id   AF-A0A2M8NMP5-F1
#
_cell.length_a   1.000
_cell.length_b   1.000
_cell.length_c   1.000
_cell.angle_alpha   90.00
_cell.angle_beta   90.00
_cell.angle_gamma   90.00
#
_symmetry.space_group_name_H-M   'P 1'
#
loop_
_entity.id
_entity.type
_entity.pdbx_description
1 polymer ?
#
loop_
_entity_poly.entity_id
_entity_poly.type
_entity_poly.pdbx_seq_one_letter_code
_entity_poly.pdbx_strand_id
1 'polypeptide(L)'
;DMSKGILRFEANVSVMHKDDTDYRTRTEIKNLNSIRSMVRAIDYEVARQIELYEKGEIVKQATLGWDENKGKIIIQRYKERADEYRYFPEPDLPIVMVSREWVAEIRAQLPELPDAK
;
A
#
# COMPACT_ATOMS: atom_id res chain seq x y z
N ASP A 1 6.52 -16.76 -4.80
CA ASP A 1 7.74 -16.38 -5.54
C ASP A 1 7.55 -14.99 -6.13
N MET A 2 8.04 -13.96 -5.44
CA MET A 2 7.90 -12.57 -5.88
C MET A 2 8.78 -12.21 -7.08
N SER A 3 9.86 -12.95 -7.30
CA SER A 3 10.79 -12.71 -8.41
C SER A 3 10.13 -12.88 -9.78
N LYS A 4 9.03 -13.65 -9.84
CA LYS A 4 8.22 -13.87 -11.04
C LYS A 4 7.14 -12.81 -11.28
N GLY A 5 7.04 -11.79 -10.42
CA GLY A 5 6.04 -10.71 -10.55
C GLY A 5 4.59 -11.14 -10.30
N ILE A 6 4.37 -12.33 -9.72
CA ILE A 6 3.04 -12.90 -9.42
C ILE A 6 2.34 -12.13 -8.28
N LEU A 7 3.12 -11.51 -7.41
CA LEU A 7 2.63 -10.67 -6.32
C LEU A 7 3.31 -9.30 -6.40
N ARG A 8 2.51 -8.24 -6.31
CA ARG A 8 2.96 -6.85 -6.20
C ARG A 8 2.29 -6.21 -5.00
N PHE A 9 2.97 -5.27 -4.38
CA PHE A 9 2.41 -4.45 -3.31
C PHE A 9 3.02 -3.06 -3.33
N GLU A 10 2.32 -2.14 -2.70
CA GLU A 10 2.72 -0.74 -2.50
C GLU A 10 2.49 -0.43 -1.02
N ALA A 11 3.44 0.28 -0.40
CA ALA A 11 3.35 0.62 1.02
C ALA A 11 2.82 2.05 1.18
N ASN A 12 1.80 2.21 2.02
CA ASN A 12 1.25 3.51 2.38
C ASN A 12 1.63 3.80 3.83
N VAL A 13 2.42 4.85 4.07
CA VAL A 13 3.03 5.12 5.37
C VAL A 13 2.62 6.50 5.86
N SER A 14 2.18 6.55 7.12
CA SER A 14 1.99 7.77 7.90
C SER A 14 2.36 7.48 9.36
N VAL A 15 3.09 8.38 10.00
CA VAL A 15 3.40 8.32 11.44
C VAL A 15 2.63 9.41 12.17
N MET A 16 2.22 9.12 13.40
CA MET A 16 1.57 10.07 14.31
C MET A 16 2.08 9.86 15.73
N HIS A 17 1.96 10.85 16.60
CA HIS A 17 2.23 10.64 18.01
C HIS A 17 1.16 9.70 18.58
N LYS A 18 1.53 8.89 19.58
CA LYS A 18 0.61 7.93 20.22
C LYS A 18 -0.64 8.57 20.84
N ASP A 19 -0.56 9.86 21.14
CA ASP A 19 -1.63 10.64 21.78
C ASP A 19 -2.46 11.42 20.74
N ASP A 20 -2.08 11.39 19.46
CA ASP A 20 -2.86 12.02 18.38
C ASP A 20 -4.14 11.21 18.12
N THR A 21 -5.23 11.89 17.74
CA THR A 21 -6.50 11.25 17.34
C THR A 21 -6.67 11.14 15.83
N ASP A 22 -5.94 11.96 15.08
CA ASP A 22 -6.05 12.06 13.62
C ASP A 22 -4.77 11.54 12.93
N TYR A 23 -4.95 10.87 11.79
CA TYR A 23 -3.83 10.45 10.95
C TYR A 23 -3.16 11.66 10.27
N ARG A 24 -1.84 11.63 10.20
CA ARG A 24 -1.05 12.66 9.51
C ARG A 24 -0.97 12.37 8.00
N THR A 25 -0.21 13.21 7.29
CA THR A 25 -0.01 13.05 5.85
C THR A 25 0.58 11.68 5.52
N ARG A 26 0.04 11.06 4.47
CA ARG A 26 0.47 9.77 3.95
C ARG A 26 1.41 9.93 2.77
N THR A 27 2.45 9.11 2.71
CA THR A 27 3.26 8.88 1.50
C THR A 27 3.08 7.46 0.99
N GLU A 28 3.31 7.25 -0.31
CA GLU A 28 3.04 6.00 -1.01
C GLU A 28 4.32 5.51 -1.69
N ILE A 29 4.87 4.38 -1.25
CA ILE A 29 6.09 3.77 -1.82
C ILE A 29 5.69 2.72 -2.86
N LYS A 30 6.09 2.95 -4.10
CA LYS A 30 5.82 2.08 -5.25
C LYS A 30 7.04 1.23 -5.64
N ASN A 31 6.78 0.19 -6.44
CA ASN A 31 7.77 -0.69 -7.05
C ASN A 31 8.64 -1.47 -6.05
N LEU A 32 8.02 -2.03 -5.02
CA LEU A 32 8.70 -2.89 -4.05
C LEU A 32 8.72 -4.34 -4.56
N ASN A 33 9.92 -4.86 -4.84
CA ASN A 33 10.10 -6.15 -5.52
C ASN A 33 10.30 -7.34 -4.57
N SER A 34 10.41 -7.10 -3.26
CA SER A 34 10.57 -8.16 -2.26
C SER A 34 10.04 -7.72 -0.89
N ILE A 35 9.63 -8.69 -0.06
CA ILE A 35 9.23 -8.43 1.34
C ILE A 35 10.35 -7.72 2.10
N ARG A 36 11.62 -8.06 1.82
CA ARG A 36 12.78 -7.39 2.43
C ARG A 36 12.86 -5.91 2.03
N SER A 37 12.70 -5.62 0.74
CA SER A 37 12.67 -4.25 0.22
C SER A 37 11.52 -3.46 0.84
N MET A 38 10.36 -4.10 1.04
CA MET A 38 9.20 -3.51 1.72
C MET A 38 9.55 -3.03 3.12
N VAL A 39 10.06 -3.93 3.96
CA VAL A 39 10.38 -3.63 5.36
C VAL A 39 11.40 -2.48 5.42
N ARG A 40 12.49 -2.58 4.65
CA ARG A 40 13.53 -1.54 4.62
C ARG A 40 13.00 -0.19 4.16
N ALA A 41 12.12 -0.16 3.16
CA ALA A 41 11.56 1.07 2.65
C ALA A 41 10.58 1.70 3.65
N ILE A 42 9.77 0.88 4.34
CA ILE A 42 8.86 1.34 5.40
C ILE A 42 9.67 1.93 6.57
N ASP A 43 10.69 1.21 7.06
CA ASP A 43 11.52 1.67 8.17
C ASP A 43 12.21 3.01 7.83
N TYR A 44 12.71 3.13 6.61
CA TYR A 44 13.30 4.37 6.12
C TYR A 44 12.30 5.52 6.09
N GLU A 45 11.09 5.29 5.58
CA GLU A 45 10.05 6.33 5.50
C GLU A 45 9.55 6.74 6.88
N VAL A 46 9.38 5.78 7.80
CA VAL A 46 9.01 6.04 9.20
C VAL A 46 10.04 6.97 9.83
N ALA A 47 11.33 6.64 9.74
CA ALA A 47 12.39 7.47 10.28
C ALA A 47 12.40 8.88 9.65
N ARG A 48 12.23 8.97 8.32
CA ARG A 48 12.18 10.25 7.60
C ARG A 48 11.01 11.12 8.04
N GLN A 49 9.81 10.56 8.19
CA GLN A 49 8.65 11.33 8.61
C GLN A 49 8.79 11.80 10.07
N ILE A 50 9.29 10.95 10.97
CA ILE A 50 9.56 11.33 12.37
C ILE A 50 10.54 12.51 12.41
N GLU A 51 11.67 12.41 11.72
CA GLU A 51 12.70 13.47 11.69
C GLU A 51 12.13 14.81 11.19
N LEU A 52 11.29 14.78 10.14
CA LEU A 52 10.63 16.00 9.64
C LEU A 52 9.70 16.61 10.70
N TYR A 53 8.88 15.81 11.35
CA TYR A 53 7.95 16.31 12.36
C TYR A 53 8.67 16.84 13.60
N GLU A 54 9.75 16.21 14.05
CA GLU A 54 10.56 16.68 15.18
C GLU A 54 11.26 18.02 14.89
N LYS A 55 11.56 18.31 13.61
CA LYS A 55 12.09 19.61 13.16
C LYS A 55 11.00 20.67 12.97
N GLY A 56 9.73 20.32 13.16
CA GLY A 56 8.60 21.21 12.85
C GLY A 56 8.34 21.38 11.35
N GLU A 57 8.89 20.50 10.52
CA GLU A 57 8.63 20.46 9.08
C GLU A 57 7.35 19.66 8.76
N ILE A 58 6.91 19.75 7.50
CA ILE A 58 5.71 19.06 7.02
C ILE A 58 6.05 17.92 6.07
N VAL A 59 5.36 16.79 6.22
CA VAL A 59 5.34 15.75 5.20
C VAL A 59 4.33 16.15 4.13
N LYS A 60 4.78 16.25 2.87
CA LYS A 60 3.91 16.43 1.70
C LYS A 60 3.46 15.09 1.17
N GLN A 61 2.22 15.01 0.69
CA GLN A 61 1.73 13.81 0.03
C GLN A 61 2.54 13.55 -1.23
N ALA A 62 3.18 12.39 -1.30
CA ALA A 62 4.09 12.05 -2.39
C ALA A 62 4.04 10.57 -2.73
N THR A 63 4.26 10.29 -4.02
CA THR A 63 4.63 8.98 -4.52
C THR A 63 6.14 8.85 -4.50
N LEU A 64 6.60 7.80 -3.84
CA LEU A 64 7.99 7.50 -3.51
C LEU A 64 8.41 6.23 -4.25
N GLY A 65 9.68 6.18 -4.65
CA GLY A 65 10.33 4.98 -5.14
C GLY A 65 11.40 4.50 -4.16
N TRP A 66 11.65 3.20 -4.13
CA TRP A 66 12.74 2.61 -3.35
C TRP A 66 13.93 2.29 -4.27
N ASP A 67 15.10 2.88 -3.98
CA ASP A 67 16.37 2.54 -4.64
C ASP A 67 17.10 1.48 -3.81
N GLU A 68 17.04 0.22 -4.26
CA GLU A 68 17.62 -0.91 -3.54
C GLU A 68 19.15 -0.80 -3.41
N ASN A 69 19.82 -0.23 -4.43
CA ASN A 69 21.28 -0.10 -4.47
C ASN A 69 21.76 0.93 -3.45
N LYS A 70 21.03 2.04 -3.33
CA LYS A 70 21.36 3.11 -2.38
C LYS A 70 20.75 2.90 -1.00
N GLY A 71 19.75 2.02 -0.88
CA GLY A 71 18.97 1.81 0.34
C GLY A 71 18.25 3.07 0.80
N LYS A 72 17.69 3.85 -0.14
CA LYS A 72 17.04 5.14 0.12
C LYS A 72 15.75 5.30 -0.68
N ILE A 73 14.89 6.16 -0.15
CA ILE A 73 13.70 6.63 -0.85
C ILE A 73 14.05 7.76 -1.82
N ILE A 74 13.44 7.72 -3.00
CA ILE A 74 13.48 8.77 -4.00
C ILE A 74 12.07 9.30 -4.19
N ILE A 75 11.89 10.62 -4.14
CA ILE A 75 10.59 11.23 -4.42
C ILE A 75 10.39 11.22 -5.94
N GLN A 76 9.30 10.61 -6.39
CA GLN A 76 8.95 10.53 -7.82
C GLN A 76 7.99 11.65 -8.21
N ARG A 77 6.92 11.84 -7.43
CA ARG A 77 5.87 12.82 -7.70
C ARG A 77 5.28 13.35 -6.39
N TYR A 78 5.09 14.66 -6.27
CA TYR A 78 4.23 15.24 -5.24
C TYR A 78 2.78 15.23 -5.72
N LYS A 79 1.83 14.84 -4.87
CA LYS A 79 0.41 14.95 -5.20
C LYS A 79 -0.05 16.38 -4.91
N GLU A 80 -0.40 17.11 -5.97
CA GLU A 80 -0.97 18.46 -5.84
C GLU A 80 -2.48 18.42 -5.60
N ARG A 81 -3.17 17.41 -6.15
CA ARG A 81 -4.61 17.16 -5.99
C ARG A 81 -4.89 15.66 -6.01
N ALA A 82 -6.06 15.26 -5.50
CA ALA A 82 -6.56 13.90 -5.66
C ALA A 82 -6.84 13.63 -7.15
N ASP A 83 -6.49 12.44 -7.64
CA ASP A 83 -6.75 12.03 -9.01
C ASP A 83 -8.26 11.77 -9.20
N GLU A 84 -8.88 12.45 -10.17
CA GLU A 84 -10.31 12.28 -10.47
C GLU A 84 -10.50 11.16 -11.51
N TYR A 85 -10.65 9.93 -11.02
CA TYR A 85 -10.76 8.74 -11.88
C TYR A 85 -12.09 8.61 -12.62
N ARG A 86 -13.10 9.44 -12.29
CA ARG A 86 -14.44 9.44 -12.92
C ARG A 86 -15.06 8.04 -12.95
N TYR A 87 -15.11 7.38 -11.79
CA TYR A 87 -15.74 6.06 -11.68
C TYR A 87 -17.21 6.10 -12.12
N PHE A 88 -17.61 5.17 -12.98
CA PHE A 88 -18.99 4.92 -13.36
C PHE A 88 -19.18 3.40 -13.63
N PRO A 89 -20.40 2.87 -13.54
CA PRO A 89 -20.67 1.48 -13.88
C PRO A 89 -20.29 1.19 -15.34
N GLU A 90 -19.52 0.14 -15.57
CA GLU A 90 -19.16 -0.30 -16.93
C GLU A 90 -20.44 -0.73 -17.69
N PRO A 91 -20.89 0.01 -18.72
CA PRO A 91 -22.15 -0.27 -19.40
C PRO A 91 -22.13 -1.56 -20.21
N ASP A 92 -20.95 -2.01 -20.64
CA ASP A 92 -20.80 -3.20 -21.49
C ASP A 92 -20.78 -4.50 -20.69
N LEU A 93 -20.64 -4.43 -19.35
CA LEU A 93 -20.59 -5.59 -18.49
C LEU A 93 -21.87 -5.70 -17.65
N PRO A 94 -22.61 -6.83 -17.73
CA PRO A 94 -23.72 -7.06 -16.82
C PRO A 94 -23.19 -7.23 -15.39
N ILE A 95 -24.05 -6.92 -14.41
CA ILE A 95 -23.75 -7.14 -13.00
C ILE A 95 -23.54 -8.63 -12.76
N VAL A 96 -22.39 -8.99 -12.19
CA VAL A 96 -22.09 -10.36 -11.79
C VAL A 96 -22.85 -10.69 -10.50
N MET A 97 -23.89 -11.51 -10.62
CA MET A 97 -24.67 -12.01 -9.48
C MET A 97 -24.04 -13.30 -8.94
N VAL A 98 -23.62 -13.28 -7.68
CA VAL A 98 -22.99 -14.43 -7.00
C VAL A 98 -24.00 -15.05 -6.03
N SER A 99 -24.46 -16.27 -6.31
CA SER A 99 -25.45 -16.97 -5.48
C SER A 99 -24.86 -17.50 -4.17
N ARG A 100 -25.69 -17.69 -3.15
CA ARG A 100 -25.24 -18.21 -1.84
C ARG A 100 -24.90 -19.70 -1.91
N GLU A 101 -25.58 -20.43 -2.77
CA GLU A 101 -25.34 -21.83 -3.07
C GLU A 101 -23.93 -22.00 -3.66
N TRP A 102 -23.57 -21.18 -4.64
CA TRP A 102 -22.24 -21.24 -5.27
C TRP A 102 -21.11 -20.87 -4.29
N VAL A 103 -21.35 -19.88 -3.41
CA VAL A 103 -20.41 -19.55 -2.33
C VAL A 103 -20.23 -20.72 -1.36
N ALA A 104 -21.30 -21.46 -1.04
CA ALA A 104 -21.23 -22.62 -0.16
C ALA A 104 -20.47 -23.78 -0.80
N GLU A 105 -20.67 -24.03 -2.10
CA GLU A 105 -19.92 -25.03 -2.87
C GLU A 105 -18.41 -24.73 -2.87
N ILE A 106 -18.01 -23.49 -3.18
CA ILE A 106 -16.60 -23.09 -3.17
C ILE A 106 -16.01 -23.23 -1.77
N ARG A 107 -16.75 -22.81 -0.73
CA ARG A 107 -16.30 -22.91 0.66
C ARG A 107 -16.02 -24.36 1.06
N ALA A 108 -16.85 -25.31 0.63
CA ALA A 108 -16.65 -26.74 0.92
C ALA A 108 -15.42 -27.33 0.21
N GLN A 109 -14.94 -26.70 -0.87
CA GLN A 109 -13.76 -27.12 -1.63
C GLN A 109 -12.47 -26.44 -1.18
N LEU A 110 -12.53 -25.44 -0.30
CA LEU A 110 -11.34 -24.77 0.19
C LEU A 110 -10.46 -25.76 0.97
N PRO A 111 -9.16 -25.82 0.67
CA PRO A 111 -8.23 -26.58 1.49
C PRO A 111 -8.09 -25.95 2.88
N GLU A 112 -7.55 -26.73 3.81
CA GLU A 112 -7.17 -26.22 5.12
C GLU A 112 -6.21 -25.04 4.99
N LEU A 113 -6.51 -23.95 5.70
CA LEU A 113 -5.69 -22.75 5.71
C LEU A 113 -4.40 -22.98 6.49
N PRO A 114 -3.29 -22.27 6.17
CA PRO A 114 -2.03 -22.42 6.88
C PRO A 114 -2.12 -22.27 8.40
N ASP A 115 -3.00 -21.38 8.91
CA ASP A 115 -3.15 -21.12 10.35
C ASP A 115 -3.92 -22.23 11.09
N ALA A 116 -4.60 -23.11 10.37
CA ALA A 116 -5.35 -24.24 10.94
C ALA A 116 -4.52 -25.53 11.00
N LYS A 117 -3.32 -25.54 10.42
CA LYS A 117 -2.37 -26.67 10.48
C LYS A 117 -1.58 -26.72 11.79
#